data_AF-A0A485LDS9-F1
#
_entry.id   AF-A0A485LDS9-F1
#
_cell.length_a   1.000
_cell.length_b   1.000
_cell.length_c   1.000
_cell.angle_alpha   90.00
_cell.angle_beta   90.00
_cell.angle_gamma   90.00
#
_symmetry.space_group_name_H-M   'P 1'
#
loop_
_entity.id
_entity.type
_entity.pdbx_description
1 polymer ?
#
loop_
_entity_poly.entity_id
_entity_poly.type
_entity_poly.pdbx_seq_one_letter_code
_entity_poly.pdbx_strand_id
1 'polypeptide(L)'
;MITKDYKLGQMGPALAAPYGLETLVLHSFSPIDTYATQLALALKSHASLRHLHVMYLGEASAQGLRMLMALPNLQTFHVCLSSSVAKPQEKLVESIAQEMGVDLELTRW
;
A
#
# COMPACT_ATOMS: atom_id res chain seq x y z
N MET A 1 3.95 -7.82 21.02
CA MET A 1 2.87 -6.97 20.47
C MET A 1 3.32 -5.52 20.58
N ILE A 2 3.82 -4.93 19.49
CA ILE A 2 4.28 -3.54 19.44
C ILE A 2 3.54 -2.87 18.28
N THR A 3 2.42 -2.24 18.61
CA THR A 3 1.75 -1.24 17.79
C THR A 3 2.48 0.09 17.98
N LYS A 4 3.21 0.57 16.98
CA LYS A 4 3.75 1.94 16.97
C LYS A 4 3.75 2.52 15.57
N ASP A 5 2.78 3.41 15.34
CA ASP A 5 2.59 4.42 14.28
C ASP A 5 3.80 5.33 13.95
N TYR A 6 5.03 4.95 14.30
CA TYR A 6 6.17 5.86 14.33
C TYR A 6 7.10 5.83 13.12
N LYS A 7 6.84 5.03 12.07
CA LYS A 7 7.89 4.73 11.09
C LYS A 7 7.68 5.21 9.65
N LEU A 8 6.49 5.53 9.18
CA LEU A 8 6.35 5.92 7.76
C LEU A 8 7.07 7.23 7.41
N GLY A 9 6.89 8.27 8.24
CA GLY A 9 7.59 9.54 8.06
C GLY A 9 9.12 9.41 8.18
N GLN A 10 9.61 8.44 8.96
CA GLN A 10 11.06 8.16 9.09
C GLN A 10 11.59 7.26 7.98
N MET A 11 10.73 6.48 7.32
CA MET A 11 11.07 5.68 6.15
C MET A 11 11.13 6.52 4.88
N GLY A 12 10.44 7.66 4.81
CA GLY A 12 10.48 8.57 3.65
C GLY A 12 11.91 8.86 3.15
N PRO A 13 12.85 9.28 4.01
CA PRO A 13 14.26 9.48 3.62
C PRO A 13 15.00 8.20 3.21
N ALA A 14 14.69 7.05 3.84
CA ALA A 14 15.32 5.77 3.52
C ALA A 14 14.78 5.17 2.21
N LEU A 15 13.50 5.41 1.91
CA LEU A 15 12.88 5.10 0.65
C LEU A 15 13.46 6.01 -0.41
N ALA A 16 13.51 7.34 -0.21
CA ALA A 16 14.04 8.35 -1.14
C ALA A 16 15.52 8.22 -1.56
N ALA A 17 16.19 7.13 -1.16
CA ALA A 17 17.51 6.79 -1.67
C ALA A 17 17.48 6.58 -3.21
N PRO A 18 18.56 6.91 -3.94
CA PRO A 18 18.60 6.90 -5.41
C PRO A 18 18.56 5.49 -6.03
N TYR A 19 18.43 4.46 -5.21
CA TYR A 19 18.36 3.08 -5.66
C TYR A 19 16.97 2.80 -6.23
N GLY A 20 16.95 2.15 -7.39
CA GLY A 20 15.71 1.75 -8.07
C GLY A 20 14.98 0.70 -7.26
N LEU A 21 14.13 1.12 -6.32
CA LEU A 21 13.20 0.26 -5.61
C LEU A 21 12.15 -0.23 -6.60
N GLU A 22 12.15 -1.52 -6.93
CA GLU A 22 11.14 -2.12 -7.81
C GLU A 22 9.96 -2.70 -7.03
N THR A 23 10.24 -3.26 -5.85
CA THR A 23 9.26 -3.91 -4.98
C THR A 23 9.37 -3.36 -3.56
N LEU A 24 8.23 -2.98 -2.99
CA LEU A 24 8.10 -2.63 -1.57
C LEU A 24 7.16 -3.59 -0.87
N VAL A 25 7.61 -4.13 0.26
CA VAL A 25 6.79 -4.97 1.14
C VAL A 25 6.54 -4.26 2.46
N LEU A 26 5.26 -4.09 2.82
CA LEU A 26 4.80 -3.48 4.05
C LEU A 26 4.08 -4.53 4.89
N HIS A 27 4.49 -4.69 6.14
CA HIS A 27 3.81 -5.58 7.10
C HIS A 27 2.92 -4.76 8.04
N SER A 28 1.70 -5.25 8.25
CA SER A 28 0.70 -4.69 9.17
C SER A 28 0.45 -3.20 8.91
N PHE A 29 0.08 -2.87 7.67
CA PHE A 29 -0.15 -1.50 7.25
C PHE A 29 -1.63 -1.17 7.15
N SER A 30 -2.00 -0.05 7.75
CA SER A 30 -3.35 0.54 7.69
C SER A 30 -3.31 1.79 6.82
N PRO A 31 -3.71 1.71 5.54
CA PRO A 31 -3.74 2.87 4.65
C PRO A 31 -4.98 3.73 4.95
N ILE A 32 -5.03 4.29 6.15
CA ILE A 32 -5.88 5.44 6.44
C ILE A 32 -5.29 6.68 5.73
N ASP A 33 -6.13 7.68 5.44
CA ASP A 33 -5.80 8.78 4.54
C ASP A 33 -4.44 9.44 4.83
N THR A 34 -4.14 9.69 6.11
CA THR A 34 -2.89 10.33 6.53
C THR A 34 -1.66 9.49 6.19
N TYR A 35 -1.67 8.19 6.51
CA TYR A 35 -0.52 7.30 6.30
C TYR A 35 -0.34 6.93 4.84
N ALA A 36 -1.44 6.67 4.15
CA ALA A 36 -1.40 6.42 2.71
C ALA A 36 -0.85 7.62 1.94
N THR A 37 -1.22 8.86 2.31
CA THR A 37 -0.70 10.08 1.68
C THR A 37 0.80 10.23 1.89
N GLN A 38 1.28 10.05 3.13
CA GLN A 38 2.71 10.14 3.42
C GLN A 38 3.52 9.09 2.67
N LEU A 39 3.01 7.86 2.60
CA LEU A 39 3.64 6.79 1.84
C LEU A 39 3.68 7.11 0.35
N ALA A 40 2.55 7.51 -0.23
CA ALA A 40 2.46 7.81 -1.65
C ALA A 40 3.42 8.94 -2.04
N LEU A 41 3.56 9.98 -1.21
CA LEU A 41 4.53 11.05 -1.43
C LEU A 41 5.97 10.55 -1.41
N ALA A 42 6.32 9.66 -0.46
CA ALA A 42 7.65 9.06 -0.40
C ALA A 42 7.91 8.11 -1.59
N LEU A 43 6.90 7.40 -2.08
CA LEU A 43 7.04 6.45 -3.18
C LEU A 43 6.99 7.09 -4.55
N LYS A 44 6.44 8.31 -4.67
CA LYS A 44 6.33 9.03 -5.94
C LYS A 44 7.69 9.33 -6.58
N SER A 45 8.75 9.44 -5.79
CA SER A 45 10.13 9.61 -6.30
C SER A 45 10.75 8.32 -6.86
N HIS A 46 10.13 7.16 -6.64
CA HIS A 46 10.62 5.87 -7.14
C HIS A 46 10.04 5.55 -8.50
N ALA A 47 10.67 6.07 -9.56
CA ALA A 47 10.29 5.77 -10.93
C ALA A 47 10.35 4.27 -11.30
N SER A 48 11.12 3.48 -10.55
CA SER A 48 11.25 2.03 -10.73
C SER A 48 10.19 1.20 -10.01
N LEU A 49 9.41 1.77 -9.09
CA LEU A 49 8.51 0.99 -8.24
C LEU A 49 7.34 0.47 -9.06
N ARG A 50 7.25 -0.86 -9.15
CA ARG A 50 6.23 -1.59 -9.91
C ARG A 50 5.34 -2.44 -9.02
N HIS A 51 5.85 -2.87 -7.87
CA HIS A 51 5.17 -3.84 -7.03
C HIS A 51 5.06 -3.32 -5.60
N LEU A 52 3.84 -3.27 -5.08
CA LEU A 52 3.56 -2.89 -3.69
C LEU A 52 2.80 -4.02 -3.00
N HIS A 53 3.44 -4.62 -2.01
CA HIS A 53 2.90 -5.74 -1.25
C HIS A 53 2.54 -5.26 0.15
N VAL A 54 1.27 -5.41 0.53
CA VAL A 54 0.77 -5.12 1.87
C VAL A 54 0.36 -6.41 2.55
N MET A 55 1.22 -6.87 3.44
CA MET A 55 1.00 -8.04 4.27
C MET A 55 0.19 -7.63 5.51
N TYR A 56 -0.96 -8.26 5.74
CA TYR A 56 -1.89 -7.92 6.81
C TYR A 56 -2.42 -6.48 6.71
N LEU A 57 -3.23 -6.23 5.69
CA LEU A 57 -3.93 -4.96 5.56
C LEU A 57 -4.82 -4.74 6.79
N GLY A 58 -4.58 -3.64 7.50
CA GLY A 58 -5.46 -3.20 8.58
C GLY A 58 -6.62 -2.37 8.06
N GLU A 59 -7.14 -1.45 8.87
CA GLU A 59 -8.16 -0.51 8.40
C GLU A 59 -7.64 0.33 7.22
N ALA A 60 -8.45 0.41 6.17
CA ALA A 60 -8.14 1.08 4.92
C ALA A 60 -9.27 2.02 4.53
N SER A 61 -8.93 3.24 4.13
CA SER A 61 -9.89 4.17 3.53
C SER A 61 -9.84 4.07 2.01
N ALA A 62 -10.96 4.40 1.35
CA ALA A 62 -11.03 4.40 -0.11
C ALA A 62 -10.03 5.40 -0.72
N GLN A 63 -9.90 6.58 -0.11
CA GLN A 63 -8.97 7.60 -0.56
C GLN A 63 -7.52 7.18 -0.31
N GLY A 64 -7.21 6.55 0.82
CA GLY A 64 -5.87 6.02 1.09
C GLY A 64 -5.44 4.97 0.07
N LEU A 65 -6.31 4.02 -0.26
CA LEU A 65 -6.04 3.01 -1.30
C LEU A 65 -5.81 3.64 -2.68
N ARG A 66 -6.65 4.61 -3.08
CA ARG A 66 -6.45 5.34 -4.35
C ARG A 66 -5.10 6.01 -4.42
N MET A 67 -4.65 6.65 -3.34
CA MET A 67 -3.35 7.34 -3.32
C MET A 67 -2.18 6.38 -3.54
N LEU A 68 -2.28 5.14 -3.03
CA LEU A 68 -1.23 4.12 -3.21
C LEU A 68 -1.29 3.50 -4.61
N MET A 69 -2.49 3.21 -5.11
CA MET A 69 -2.68 2.66 -6.45
C MET A 69 -2.44 3.68 -7.57
N ALA A 70 -2.50 4.98 -7.27
CA ALA A 70 -2.19 6.08 -8.20
C ALA A 70 -0.68 6.32 -8.39
N LEU A 71 0.18 5.48 -7.82
CA LEU A 71 1.62 5.58 -8.04
C LEU A 71 1.94 5.33 -9.52
N PRO A 72 2.69 6.23 -10.17
CA PRO A 72 2.70 6.37 -11.63
C PRO A 72 3.24 5.15 -12.40
N ASN A 73 4.03 4.30 -11.75
CA ASN A 73 4.62 3.10 -12.37
C ASN A 73 4.16 1.81 -11.69
N LEU A 74 3.19 1.89 -10.77
CA LEU A 74 2.70 0.72 -10.06
C LEU A 74 1.94 -0.20 -11.02
N GLN A 75 2.38 -1.45 -11.09
CA GLN A 75 1.80 -2.48 -11.95
C GLN A 75 0.96 -3.44 -11.11
N THR A 76 1.51 -3.87 -9.97
CA THR A 76 0.83 -4.83 -9.09
C THR A 76 0.67 -4.27 -7.68
N PHE A 77 -0.50 -4.50 -7.11
CA PHE A 77 -0.80 -4.28 -5.70
C PHE A 77 -1.19 -5.60 -5.08
N HIS A 78 -0.28 -6.20 -4.31
CA HIS A 78 -0.53 -7.46 -3.61
C HIS A 78 -1.03 -7.16 -2.20
N VAL A 79 -2.18 -7.70 -1.83
CA VAL A 79 -2.76 -7.54 -0.50
C VAL A 79 -3.00 -8.89 0.15
N CYS A 80 -2.41 -9.07 1.33
CA CYS A 80 -2.77 -10.15 2.22
C CYS A 80 -3.78 -9.65 3.26
N LEU A 81 -5.01 -10.14 3.17
CA LEU A 81 -6.06 -9.88 4.14
C LEU A 81 -5.99 -10.91 5.26
N SER A 82 -6.08 -10.47 6.52
CA SER A 82 -6.31 -11.41 7.62
C SER A 82 -7.76 -11.90 7.57
N SER A 83 -8.00 -13.17 7.92
CA SER A 83 -9.35 -13.74 8.01
C SER A 83 -10.37 -12.94 8.85
N SER A 84 -9.91 -12.08 9.76
CA SER A 84 -10.74 -11.22 10.61
C SER A 84 -11.17 -9.90 9.96
N VAL A 85 -10.50 -9.43 8.91
CA VAL A 85 -10.87 -8.17 8.23
C VAL A 85 -11.84 -8.53 7.10
N ALA A 86 -13.10 -8.23 7.38
CA ALA A 86 -14.26 -8.76 6.68
C ALA A 86 -14.32 -8.45 5.18
N LYS A 87 -15.16 -9.22 4.46
CA LYS A 87 -15.57 -9.07 3.04
C LYS A 87 -15.72 -7.62 2.51
N PRO A 88 -16.13 -6.60 3.30
CA PRO A 88 -16.21 -5.24 2.81
C PRO A 88 -14.87 -4.64 2.36
N GLN A 89 -13.76 -4.94 3.03
CA GLN A 89 -12.46 -4.39 2.62
C GLN A 89 -11.93 -5.03 1.35
N GLU A 90 -12.13 -6.33 1.18
CA GLU A 90 -11.80 -7.04 -0.06
C GLU A 90 -12.48 -6.37 -1.26
N LYS A 91 -13.80 -6.19 -1.19
CA LYS A 91 -14.56 -5.49 -2.24
C LYS A 91 -14.08 -4.07 -2.49
N LEU A 92 -13.70 -3.36 -1.43
CA LEU A 92 -13.18 -2.01 -1.55
C LEU A 92 -11.85 -2.00 -2.32
N VAL A 93 -10.93 -2.89 -1.97
CA VAL A 93 -9.63 -3.01 -2.66
C VAL A 93 -9.82 -3.43 -4.11
N GLU A 94 -10.69 -4.41 -4.39
CA GLU A 94 -11.03 -4.85 -5.75
C GLU A 94 -11.61 -3.70 -6.59
N SER A 95 -12.60 -3.00 -6.05
CA SER A 95 -13.26 -1.90 -6.76
C SER A 95 -12.27 -0.78 -7.11
N ILE A 96 -11.34 -0.47 -6.20
CA ILE A 96 -10.35 0.60 -6.43
C ILE A 96 -9.25 0.12 -7.37
N ALA A 97 -8.80 -1.12 -7.26
CA ALA A 97 -7.82 -1.67 -8.20
C ALA A 97 -8.35 -1.64 -9.64
N GLN A 98 -9.62 -2.01 -9.82
CA GLN A 98 -10.30 -1.92 -11.11
C GLN A 98 -10.45 -0.47 -11.59
N GLU A 99 -10.80 0.47 -10.70
CA GLU A 99 -10.88 1.91 -11.00
C GLU A 99 -9.54 2.46 -11.49
N MET A 100 -8.43 2.03 -10.86
CA MET A 100 -7.09 2.53 -11.10
C MET A 100 -6.33 1.77 -12.20
N GLY A 101 -6.86 0.63 -12.67
CA GLY A 101 -6.21 -0.21 -13.67
C GLY A 101 -4.94 -0.91 -13.16
N VAL A 102 -4.84 -1.17 -11.86
CA VAL A 102 -3.71 -1.86 -11.22
C VAL A 102 -4.03 -3.34 -11.08
N ASP A 103 -3.08 -4.21 -11.38
CA ASP A 103 -3.25 -5.65 -11.18
C ASP A 103 -3.29 -5.97 -9.69
N LEU A 104 -4.34 -6.67 -9.27
CA LEU A 104 -4.61 -6.94 -7.86
C LEU A 104 -4.41 -8.42 -7.57
N GLU A 105 -3.45 -8.70 -6.70
CA GLU A 105 -3.28 -10.02 -6.11
C GLU A 105 -3.87 -10.00 -4.70
N LEU A 106 -4.83 -10.88 -4.43
CA LEU A 106 -5.43 -11.05 -3.11
C LEU A 106 -5.04 -12.41 -2.53
N THR A 107 -4.53 -12.40 -1.30
CA THR A 107 -4.26 -13.64 -0.56
C THR A 107 -4.90 -13.58 0.82
N ARG A 108 -5.41 -14.71 1.30
CA ARG A 108 -6.07 -14.84 2.60
C ARG A 108 -5.28 -15.78 3.50
N TRP A 109 -5.03 -15.37 4.73
CA TRP A 109 -4.31 -16.13 5.76
C TRP A 109 -5.12 -16.19 7.06
#